data_AF-A0A9E4K9A1-F1
#
_entry.id   AF-A0A9E4K9A1-F1
#
_cell.length_a   1.000
_cell.length_b   1.000
_cell.length_c   1.000
_cell.angle_alpha   90.00
_cell.angle_beta   90.00
_cell.angle_gamma   90.00
#
_symmetry.space_group_name_H-M   'P 1'
#
loop_
_entity.id
_entity.type
_entity.pdbx_description
1 polymer ?
#
loop_
_entity_poly.entity_id
_entity_poly.type
_entity_poly.pdbx_seq_one_letter_code
_entity_poly.pdbx_strand_id
1 'polypeptide(L)'
;MQFWKNWTIFIIVISAAFALQIAFEIGTFAIQNDTTYISLGIIFIYIILSLVILKKSYEKQSLGHETDNSFLWYSSDAVMSLGMVGTLLGFLFVLTSSFQNVDTASADAIKQVIGELAAGMGIALITSLTGLCTSILIKLKLVVLESGNEKL
;
A
#
# COMPACT_ATOMS: atom_id res chain seq x y z
N MET A 1 -21.92 -4.13 17.90
CA MET A 1 -22.02 -3.27 16.69
C MET A 1 -20.66 -3.16 15.99
N GLN A 2 -20.03 -4.30 15.66
CA GLN A 2 -18.65 -4.31 15.13
C GLN A 2 -18.58 -3.95 13.64
N PHE A 3 -19.63 -4.31 12.89
CA PHE A 3 -19.78 -3.95 11.48
C PHE A 3 -19.69 -2.44 11.25
N TRP A 4 -20.43 -1.66 12.04
CA TRP A 4 -20.47 -0.21 11.89
C TRP A 4 -19.11 0.44 12.14
N LYS A 5 -18.30 -0.08 13.08
CA LYS A 5 -16.95 0.43 13.32
C LYS A 5 -16.02 0.16 12.13
N ASN A 6 -16.05 -1.05 11.59
CA ASN A 6 -15.23 -1.40 10.43
C ASN A 6 -15.67 -0.67 9.16
N TRP A 7 -16.98 -0.43 9.00
CA TRP A 7 -17.55 0.32 7.90
C TRP A 7 -17.21 1.82 7.96
N THR A 8 -17.27 2.45 9.13
CA THR A 8 -16.88 3.87 9.27
C THR A 8 -15.39 4.07 9.01
N ILE A 9 -14.53 3.15 9.48
CA ILE A 9 -13.09 3.18 9.15
C ILE A 9 -12.88 3.11 7.64
N PHE A 10 -13.61 2.25 6.93
CA PHE A 10 -13.51 2.14 5.47
C PHE A 10 -13.88 3.45 4.76
N ILE A 11 -14.99 4.08 5.16
CA ILE A 11 -15.44 5.36 4.59
C ILE A 11 -14.44 6.48 4.87
N ILE A 12 -13.92 6.57 6.11
CA ILE A 12 -12.92 7.59 6.49
C ILE A 12 -11.64 7.44 5.66
N VAL A 13 -11.18 6.21 5.43
CA VAL A 13 -9.99 5.98 4.61
C VAL A 13 -10.23 6.39 3.16
N ILE A 14 -11.39 6.06 2.59
CA ILE A 14 -11.73 6.47 1.21
C ILE A 14 -11.85 7.98 1.09
N SER A 15 -12.51 8.65 2.03
CA SER A 15 -12.65 10.11 1.99
C SER A 15 -11.31 10.82 2.16
N ALA A 16 -10.44 10.32 3.04
CA ALA A 16 -9.07 10.83 3.19
C ALA A 16 -8.25 10.62 1.91
N ALA A 17 -8.33 9.44 1.28
CA ALA A 17 -7.65 9.18 0.01
C ALA A 17 -8.14 10.10 -1.12
N PHE A 18 -9.46 10.33 -1.20
CA PHE A 18 -10.05 11.25 -2.17
C PHE A 18 -9.63 12.71 -1.94
N ALA A 19 -9.57 13.15 -0.68
CA ALA A 19 -9.10 14.48 -0.33
C ALA A 19 -7.60 14.69 -0.69
N LEU A 20 -6.76 13.68 -0.44
CA LEU A 20 -5.35 13.69 -0.82
C LEU A 20 -5.16 13.74 -2.34
N GLN A 21 -6.03 13.07 -3.10
CA GLN A 21 -5.99 13.10 -4.56
C GLN A 21 -6.29 14.51 -5.12
N ILE A 22 -7.24 15.23 -4.53
CA ILE A 22 -7.57 16.61 -4.92
C ILE A 22 -6.48 17.60 -4.50
N ALA A 23 -5.90 17.42 -3.31
CA ALA A 23 -4.96 18.40 -2.74
C ALA A 23 -3.53 18.32 -3.29
N PHE A 24 -3.05 17.10 -3.60
CA PHE A 24 -1.64 16.87 -3.91
C PHE A 24 -1.40 16.25 -5.29
N GLU A 25 -2.45 15.97 -6.07
CA GLU A 25 -2.32 15.26 -7.36
C GLU A 25 -1.53 13.93 -7.23
N ILE A 26 -1.53 13.32 -6.05
CA ILE A 26 -0.76 12.09 -5.75
C ILE A 26 -1.12 10.97 -6.71
N GLY A 27 -2.38 10.89 -7.15
CA GLY A 27 -2.83 9.88 -8.10
C GLY A 27 -2.19 10.01 -9.49
N THR A 28 -2.05 11.24 -10.01
CA THR A 28 -1.41 11.49 -11.31
C THR A 28 0.10 11.41 -11.18
N PHE A 29 0.70 11.90 -10.09
CA PHE A 29 2.13 11.76 -9.82
C PHE A 29 2.55 10.29 -9.65
N ALA A 30 1.78 9.49 -8.90
CA ALA A 30 2.05 8.07 -8.76
C ALA A 30 1.92 7.37 -10.11
N ILE A 31 0.80 7.51 -10.83
CA ILE A 31 0.58 6.79 -12.09
C ILE A 31 1.55 7.22 -13.21
N GLN A 32 1.98 8.48 -13.25
CA GLN A 32 2.95 8.96 -14.24
C GLN A 32 4.38 8.50 -13.94
N ASN A 33 4.74 8.27 -12.67
CA ASN A 33 6.10 7.91 -12.27
C ASN A 33 6.25 6.42 -11.90
N ASP A 34 5.17 5.68 -11.61
CA ASP A 34 5.24 4.25 -11.26
C ASP A 34 5.31 3.36 -12.51
N THR A 35 6.49 3.30 -13.13
CA THR A 35 6.80 2.38 -14.23
C THR A 35 6.63 0.91 -13.81
N THR A 36 6.76 0.61 -12.51
CA THR A 36 6.70 -0.74 -11.92
C THR A 36 5.28 -1.25 -11.64
N TYR A 37 4.27 -0.37 -11.58
CA TYR A 37 2.87 -0.70 -11.25
C TYR A 37 2.65 -1.47 -9.91
N ILE A 38 3.66 -1.56 -9.04
CA ILE A 38 3.60 -2.32 -7.78
C ILE A 38 2.65 -1.66 -6.77
N SER A 39 2.64 -0.33 -6.69
CA SER A 39 1.74 0.43 -5.83
C SER A 39 0.26 0.17 -6.15
N LEU A 40 -0.10 0.04 -7.43
CA LEU A 40 -1.45 -0.34 -7.86
C LEU A 40 -1.82 -1.74 -7.39
N GLY A 41 -0.87 -2.68 -7.43
CA GLY A 41 -1.05 -4.03 -6.89
C GLY A 41 -1.34 -4.01 -5.39
N ILE A 42 -0.62 -3.21 -4.61
CA ILE A 42 -0.85 -3.05 -3.16
C ILE A 42 -2.25 -2.48 -2.88
N ILE A 43 -2.67 -1.46 -3.64
CA ILE A 43 -4.02 -0.86 -3.51
C ILE A 43 -5.11 -1.88 -3.87
N PHE A 44 -4.90 -2.68 -4.92
CA PHE A 44 -5.85 -3.71 -5.31
C PHE A 44 -6.00 -4.79 -4.22
N ILE A 45 -4.87 -5.25 -3.66
CA ILE A 45 -4.86 -6.19 -2.53
C ILE A 45 -5.57 -5.57 -1.31
N TYR A 46 -5.35 -4.29 -1.02
CA TYR A 46 -6.04 -3.58 0.05
C TYR A 46 -7.57 -3.61 -0.10
N ILE A 47 -8.08 -3.34 -1.30
CA ILE A 47 -9.52 -3.34 -1.58
C ILE A 47 -10.09 -4.74 -1.32
N ILE A 48 -9.44 -5.79 -1.83
CA ILE A 48 -9.87 -7.18 -1.61
C ILE A 48 -9.89 -7.51 -0.11
N LEU A 49 -8.79 -7.28 0.61
CA LEU A 49 -8.70 -7.59 2.04
C LEU A 49 -9.72 -6.79 2.84
N SER A 50 -9.96 -5.53 2.48
CA SER A 50 -10.98 -4.69 3.09
C SER A 50 -12.40 -5.24 2.89
N LEU A 51 -12.72 -5.72 1.68
CA LEU A 51 -14.02 -6.35 1.40
C LEU A 51 -14.19 -7.67 2.18
N VAL A 52 -13.13 -8.47 2.27
CA VAL A 52 -13.15 -9.73 3.05
C VAL A 52 -13.37 -9.45 4.55
N ILE A 53 -12.65 -8.47 5.12
CA ILE A 53 -12.85 -8.07 6.52
C ILE A 53 -14.26 -7.54 6.75
N LEU A 54 -14.80 -6.77 5.80
CA LEU A 54 -16.17 -6.26 5.91
C LEU A 54 -17.20 -7.39 5.90
N LYS A 55 -17.07 -8.37 4.99
CA LYS A 55 -17.94 -9.55 4.93
C LYS A 55 -17.88 -10.34 6.23
N LYS A 56 -16.69 -10.66 6.73
CA LYS A 56 -16.49 -11.34 8.03
C LYS A 56 -17.08 -10.54 9.19
N SER A 57 -16.93 -9.22 9.18
CA SER A 57 -17.50 -8.34 10.20
C SER A 57 -19.04 -8.32 10.19
N TYR A 58 -19.67 -8.47 9.02
CA TYR A 58 -21.12 -8.59 8.89
C TYR A 58 -21.60 -9.97 9.34
N GLU A 59 -20.92 -11.03 8.89
CA GLU A 59 -21.25 -12.42 9.24
C GLU A 59 -21.16 -12.65 10.75
N LYS A 60 -20.10 -12.16 11.40
CA LYS A 60 -19.96 -12.20 12.86
C LYS A 60 -21.10 -11.49 13.59
N GLN A 61 -21.56 -10.35 13.06
CA GLN A 61 -22.67 -9.61 13.66
C GLN A 61 -24.03 -10.29 13.43
N SER A 62 -24.22 -10.99 12.30
CA SER A 62 -25.51 -11.59 11.93
C SER A 62 -25.67 -13.04 12.39
N LEU A 63 -24.60 -13.82 12.38
CA LEU A 63 -24.60 -15.27 12.62
C LEU A 63 -23.87 -15.65 13.91
N GLY A 64 -23.12 -14.73 14.53
CA GLY A 64 -22.35 -15.01 15.74
C GLY A 64 -21.21 -16.02 15.55
N HIS A 65 -20.85 -16.33 14.30
CA HIS A 65 -19.84 -17.33 13.98
C HIS A 65 -18.43 -16.74 14.06
N GLU A 66 -17.59 -17.37 14.85
CA GLU A 66 -16.19 -17.06 15.02
C GLU A 66 -15.37 -17.69 13.89
N THR A 67 -14.78 -16.86 13.03
CA THR A 67 -13.91 -17.34 11.94
C THR A 67 -12.46 -17.03 12.25
N ASP A 68 -11.57 -17.97 11.98
CA ASP A 68 -10.12 -17.74 12.04
C ASP A 68 -9.71 -16.58 11.12
N ASN A 69 -8.92 -15.65 11.68
CA ASN A 69 -8.41 -14.46 11.02
C ASN A 69 -6.90 -14.52 10.80
N SER A 70 -6.25 -15.65 11.14
CA SER A 70 -4.81 -15.86 10.99
C SER A 70 -4.32 -15.58 9.57
N PHE A 71 -5.11 -15.97 8.55
CA PHE A 71 -4.80 -15.66 7.15
C PHE A 71 -4.79 -14.15 6.85
N LEU A 72 -5.69 -13.38 7.46
CA LEU A 72 -5.78 -11.92 7.25
C LEU A 72 -4.63 -11.19 7.95
N TRP A 73 -4.24 -11.66 9.15
CA TRP A 73 -3.05 -11.18 9.84
C TRP A 73 -1.79 -11.43 9.02
N TYR A 74 -1.61 -12.65 8.53
CA TYR A 74 -0.50 -12.99 7.64
C TYR A 74 -0.50 -12.13 6.37
N SER A 75 -1.66 -11.91 5.76
CA SER A 75 -1.80 -11.07 4.58
C SER A 75 -1.37 -9.61 4.86
N SER A 76 -1.63 -9.10 6.07
CA SER A 76 -1.20 -7.75 6.45
C SER A 76 0.33 -7.60 6.53
N ASP A 77 1.02 -8.64 6.98
CA ASP A 77 2.49 -8.70 7.03
C ASP A 77 3.09 -8.94 5.65
N ALA A 78 2.41 -9.73 4.81
CA ALA A 78 2.77 -9.93 3.42
C ALA A 78 2.72 -8.62 2.62
N VAL A 79 1.67 -7.80 2.81
CA VAL A 79 1.56 -6.48 2.16
C VAL A 79 2.66 -5.51 2.62
N MET A 80 3.00 -5.52 3.91
CA MET A 80 4.14 -4.75 4.42
C MET A 80 5.45 -5.18 3.74
N SER A 81 5.69 -6.50 3.67
CA SER A 81 6.87 -7.06 3.03
C SER A 81 6.90 -6.74 1.53
N LEU A 82 5.76 -6.79 0.85
CA LEU A 82 5.63 -6.44 -0.57
C LEU A 82 5.99 -4.98 -0.82
N GLY A 83 5.56 -4.05 0.06
CA GLY A 83 5.96 -2.64 -0.02
C GLY A 83 7.47 -2.45 0.10
N MET A 84 8.10 -3.15 1.04
CA MET A 84 9.56 -3.12 1.20
C MET A 84 10.30 -3.71 -0.01
N VAL A 85 9.83 -4.85 -0.56
CA VAL A 85 10.38 -5.46 -1.77
C VAL A 85 10.23 -4.54 -2.98
N GLY A 86 9.10 -3.83 -3.09
CA GLY A 86 8.88 -2.84 -4.15
C GLY A 86 9.95 -1.76 -4.18
N THR A 87 10.47 -1.33 -3.03
CA THR A 87 11.58 -0.36 -2.96
C THR A 87 12.88 -0.92 -3.56
N LEU A 88 13.19 -2.19 -3.28
CA LEU A 88 14.39 -2.85 -3.78
C LEU A 88 14.30 -3.03 -5.30
N LEU A 89 13.12 -3.39 -5.80
CA LEU A 89 12.87 -3.52 -7.24
C LEU A 89 12.92 -2.17 -7.96
N GLY A 90 12.31 -1.12 -7.41
CA GLY A 90 12.36 0.23 -7.97
C GLY A 90 13.79 0.77 -8.04
N PHE A 91 14.55 0.59 -6.97
CA PHE A 91 15.97 0.98 -6.93
C PHE A 91 16.81 0.19 -7.95
N LEU A 92 16.60 -1.13 -8.05
CA LEU A 92 17.31 -1.98 -9.02
C LEU A 92 16.99 -1.59 -10.46
N PHE A 93 15.74 -1.26 -10.76
CA PHE A 93 15.32 -0.84 -12.09
C PHE A 93 16.05 0.45 -12.50
N VAL A 94 16.09 1.44 -11.62
CA VAL A 94 16.71 2.75 -11.88
C VAL A 94 18.22 2.62 -12.05
N LEU A 95 18.89 1.82 -11.21
CA LEU A 95 20.32 1.53 -11.40
C LEU A 95 20.56 0.84 -12.75
N THR A 96 19.76 -0.16 -13.10
CA THR A 96 19.97 -0.89 -14.36
C THR A 96 19.73 0.01 -15.57
N SER A 97 18.69 0.84 -15.55
CA SER A 97 18.36 1.73 -16.67
C SER A 97 19.36 2.87 -16.83
N SER A 98 19.78 3.50 -15.74
CA SER A 98 20.64 4.69 -15.79
C SER A 98 22.11 4.35 -16.07
N PHE A 99 22.58 3.13 -15.79
CA PHE A 99 23.96 2.71 -16.09
C PHE A 99 24.13 2.01 -17.45
N GLN A 100 23.06 1.61 -18.12
CA GLN A 100 23.15 0.90 -19.41
C GLN A 100 23.46 1.79 -20.63
N ASN A 101 23.28 3.11 -20.55
CA ASN A 101 23.37 4.01 -21.71
C ASN A 101 24.28 5.24 -21.53
N VAL A 102 25.20 5.22 -20.56
CA VAL A 102 25.99 6.42 -20.22
C VAL A 102 27.40 6.36 -20.75
N ASP A 103 27.72 7.30 -21.64
CA ASP A 103 29.09 7.66 -21.95
C ASP A 103 29.65 8.52 -20.81
N THR A 104 30.47 7.89 -19.95
CA THR A 104 31.03 8.49 -18.73
C THR A 104 32.03 9.62 -18.99
N ALA A 105 32.29 9.95 -20.26
CA ALA A 105 33.20 11.00 -20.70
C ALA A 105 32.64 12.44 -20.60
N SER A 106 31.33 12.63 -20.44
CA SER A 106 30.70 13.96 -20.40
C SER A 106 30.06 14.28 -19.05
N ALA A 107 30.39 15.46 -18.48
CA ALA A 107 29.87 15.90 -17.19
C ALA A 107 28.34 16.08 -17.19
N ASP A 108 27.73 16.34 -18.35
CA ASP A 108 26.28 16.48 -18.48
C ASP A 108 25.55 15.13 -18.49
N ALA A 109 26.16 14.06 -19.02
CA ALA A 109 25.61 12.71 -18.91
C ALA A 109 25.55 12.24 -17.44
N ILE A 110 26.57 12.56 -16.64
CA ILE A 110 26.57 12.24 -15.20
C ILE A 110 25.48 13.03 -14.45
N LYS A 111 25.23 14.31 -14.79
CA LYS A 111 24.13 15.08 -14.19
C LYS A 111 22.77 14.48 -14.50
N GLN A 112 22.57 14.00 -15.74
CA GLN A 112 21.33 13.36 -16.14
C GLN A 112 21.08 12.07 -15.34
N VAL A 113 22.10 11.23 -15.18
CA VAL A 113 22.04 10.01 -14.37
C VAL A 113 21.68 10.31 -12.91
N ILE A 114 22.28 11.34 -12.33
CA ILE A 114 21.97 11.75 -10.95
C ILE A 114 20.50 12.18 -10.84
N GLY A 115 19.97 12.87 -11.85
CA GLY A 115 18.55 13.25 -11.91
C GLY A 115 17.62 12.04 -11.99
N GLU A 116 17.95 11.05 -12.81
CA GLU A 116 17.19 9.80 -12.93
C GLU A 116 17.25 8.96 -11.64
N LEU A 117 18.41 8.90 -10.98
CA LEU A 117 18.58 8.25 -9.69
C LEU A 117 17.73 8.92 -8.59
N ALA A 118 17.67 10.25 -8.58
CA ALA A 118 16.85 11.00 -7.63
C ALA A 118 15.35 10.77 -7.86
N ALA A 119 14.90 10.74 -9.12
CA ALA A 119 13.51 10.42 -9.46
C ALA A 119 13.15 8.97 -9.06
N GLY A 120 14.05 8.02 -9.33
CA GLY A 120 13.91 6.62 -8.95
C GLY A 120 13.75 6.37 -7.45
N MET A 121 14.45 7.14 -6.63
CA MET A 121 14.32 7.09 -5.18
C MET A 121 12.92 7.53 -4.73
N GLY A 122 12.32 8.54 -5.38
CA GLY A 122 10.96 9.00 -5.08
C GLY A 122 9.90 7.92 -5.29
N ILE A 123 10.00 7.16 -6.39
CA ILE A 123 9.09 6.05 -6.71
C ILE A 123 9.20 4.92 -5.67
N ALA A 124 10.43 4.56 -5.30
CA ALA A 124 10.69 3.55 -4.27
C ALA A 124 10.10 3.95 -2.91
N LEU A 125 10.26 5.22 -2.51
CA LEU A 125 9.71 5.71 -1.24
C LEU A 125 8.18 5.69 -1.21
N ILE A 126 7.51 6.06 -2.30
CA ILE A 126 6.04 6.03 -2.39
C ILE A 126 5.51 4.59 -2.28
N THR A 127 6.15 3.64 -2.96
CA THR A 127 5.75 2.22 -2.88
C THR A 127 5.90 1.68 -1.44
N SER A 128 7.00 2.03 -0.76
CA SER A 128 7.23 1.67 0.65
C SER A 128 6.14 2.21 1.57
N LEU A 129 5.89 3.52 1.46
CA LEU A 129 4.91 4.22 2.27
C LEU A 129 3.52 3.63 2.06
N THR A 130 3.18 3.33 0.81
CA THR A 130 1.90 2.70 0.45
C THR A 130 1.75 1.34 1.11
N GLY A 131 2.76 0.47 1.06
CA GLY A 131 2.73 -0.85 1.72
C GLY A 131 2.61 -0.77 3.24
N LEU A 132 3.36 0.13 3.87
CA LEU A 132 3.31 0.35 5.32
C LEU A 132 1.95 0.90 5.77
N CYS A 133 1.46 1.97 5.14
CA CYS A 133 0.16 2.56 5.46
C CYS A 133 -0.96 1.52 5.28
N THR A 134 -0.93 0.78 4.19
CA THR A 134 -1.91 -0.26 3.89
C THR A 134 -1.91 -1.37 4.95
N SER A 135 -0.74 -1.86 5.36
CA SER A 135 -0.61 -2.88 6.40
C SER A 135 -1.18 -2.40 7.74
N ILE A 136 -0.85 -1.18 8.16
CA ILE A 136 -1.37 -0.60 9.41
C ILE A 136 -2.90 -0.49 9.37
N LEU A 137 -3.46 -0.04 8.26
CA LEU A 137 -4.92 0.07 8.10
C LEU A 137 -5.63 -1.28 8.16
N ILE A 138 -5.03 -2.34 7.59
CA ILE A 138 -5.57 -3.70 7.66
C ILE A 138 -5.52 -4.21 9.10
N LYS A 139 -4.37 -4.09 9.78
CA LYS A 139 -4.19 -4.50 11.18
C LYS A 139 -5.17 -3.79 12.10
N LEU A 140 -5.39 -2.49 11.92
CA LEU A 140 -6.39 -1.73 12.69
C LEU A 140 -7.79 -2.32 12.52
N LYS A 141 -8.21 -2.63 11.29
CA LYS A 141 -9.51 -3.28 11.03
C LYS A 141 -9.61 -4.67 11.65
N LEU A 142 -8.51 -5.43 11.70
CA LEU A 142 -8.46 -6.75 12.33
C LEU A 142 -8.56 -6.68 13.86
N VAL A 143 -7.80 -5.78 14.50
CA VAL A 143 -7.89 -5.53 15.95
C VAL A 143 -9.31 -5.13 16.33
N VAL A 144 -9.93 -4.25 15.54
CA VAL A 144 -11.34 -3.93 15.73
C VAL A 144 -12.16 -5.22 15.57
N LEU A 145 -12.06 -5.98 14.49
CA LEU A 145 -12.83 -7.22 14.32
C LEU A 145 -12.69 -8.20 15.51
N GLU A 146 -11.51 -8.34 16.11
CA GLU A 146 -11.22 -9.25 17.22
C GLU A 146 -11.60 -8.71 18.59
N SER A 147 -11.50 -7.39 18.85
CA SER A 147 -11.91 -6.77 20.12
C SER A 147 -13.39 -6.98 20.50
N GLY A 148 -14.21 -7.47 19.55
CA GLY A 148 -15.56 -7.94 19.83
C GLY A 148 -15.63 -9.28 20.58
N ASN A 149 -14.52 -10.03 20.70
CA ASN A 149 -14.46 -11.38 21.28
C ASN A 149 -14.05 -11.43 22.74
N GLU A 150 -13.27 -10.45 23.21
CA GLU A 150 -12.74 -10.44 24.58
C GLU A 150 -13.79 -10.07 25.66
N LYS A 151 -15.08 -10.07 25.32
CA LYS A 151 -16.16 -9.80 26.28
C LYS A 151 -16.87 -11.07 26.79
N LEU A 152 -16.20 -12.22 26.77
CA LEU A 152 -16.68 -13.45 27.40
C LEU A 152 -16.11 -13.62 28.81
#